data_AF-C2BD19-F1
#
_entry.id   AF-C2BD19-F1
#
_cell.length_a   1.000
_cell.length_b   1.000
_cell.length_c   1.000
_cell.angle_alpha   90.00
_cell.angle_beta   90.00
_cell.angle_gamma   90.00
#
_symmetry.space_group_name_H-M   'P 1'
#
loop_
_entity.id
_entity.type
_entity.pdbx_description
1 polymer ?
#
loop_
_entity_poly.entity_id
_entity_poly.type
_entity_poly.pdbx_seq_one_letter_code
_entity_poly.pdbx_strand_id
1 'polypeptide(L)'
;MPYWIFCLGLGVLTSAIFRYITTDALFYDDFKNLDNRKDRLNYILSKNIFTLFFLAGFILILYILSFLATKLGFVNENEVNLVLVFKFLVYILASENIILMLNNKMIPSYKSGHKRNIKEDIIIGTENLKSMIPSLFVNIILIIFIFMFKIDLTTFAGIVYLLASIFIFAIYKTC
;
A
#
# COMPACT_ATOMS: atom_id res chain seq x y z
N MET A 1 4.41 0.37 -21.80
CA MET A 1 3.12 0.66 -21.12
C MET A 1 3.14 2.12 -20.67
N PRO A 2 2.04 2.89 -20.71
CA PRO A 2 2.06 4.24 -20.16
C PRO A 2 2.50 4.21 -18.69
N TYR A 3 3.56 4.95 -18.33
CA TYR A 3 4.16 4.92 -16.99
C TYR A 3 3.15 5.18 -15.86
N TRP A 4 2.10 5.97 -16.13
CA TRP A 4 1.03 6.25 -15.18
C TRP A 4 0.19 5.01 -14.83
N ILE A 5 -0.06 4.08 -15.77
CA ILE A 5 -0.80 2.82 -15.49
C ILE A 5 0.03 1.93 -14.57
N PHE A 6 1.33 1.83 -14.84
CA PHE A 6 2.25 1.09 -13.99
C PHE A 6 2.28 1.67 -12.56
N CYS A 7 2.37 2.98 -12.43
CA CYS A 7 2.34 3.66 -11.13
C CYS A 7 1.00 3.47 -10.40
N LEU A 8 -0.13 3.46 -11.13
CA LEU A 8 -1.44 3.14 -10.56
C LEU A 8 -1.49 1.71 -10.02
N GLY A 9 -1.08 0.73 -10.83
CA GLY A 9 -1.05 -0.67 -10.42
C GLY A 9 -0.18 -0.88 -9.20
N LEU A 10 1.01 -0.27 -9.18
CA LEU A 10 1.92 -0.31 -8.03
C LEU A 10 1.28 0.32 -6.79
N GLY A 11 0.58 1.44 -6.94
CA GLY A 11 -0.02 2.13 -5.81
C GLY A 11 -1.22 1.41 -5.21
N VAL A 12 -2.06 0.85 -6.07
CA VAL A 12 -3.15 -0.04 -5.65
C VAL A 12 -2.59 -1.26 -4.92
N LEU A 13 -1.54 -1.89 -5.46
CA LEU A 13 -0.88 -3.04 -4.83
C LEU A 13 -0.29 -2.69 -3.46
N THR A 14 0.41 -1.55 -3.36
CA THR A 14 0.99 -1.05 -2.11
C THR A 14 -0.08 -0.86 -1.05
N SER A 15 -1.18 -0.21 -1.42
CA SER A 15 -2.32 0.05 -0.53
C SER A 15 -3.00 -1.25 -0.10
N ALA A 16 -3.17 -2.20 -1.02
CA ALA A 16 -3.77 -3.50 -0.73
C ALA A 16 -2.94 -4.30 0.28
N ILE A 17 -1.62 -4.39 0.08
CA ILE A 17 -0.71 -5.11 1.00
C ILE A 17 -0.72 -4.45 2.38
N PHE A 18 -0.59 -3.12 2.43
CA PHE A 18 -0.57 -2.39 3.69
C PHE A 18 -1.86 -2.57 4.48
N ARG A 19 -3.02 -2.51 3.81
CA ARG A 19 -4.34 -2.73 4.43
C ARG A 19 -4.53 -4.17 4.88
N TYR A 20 -4.11 -5.13 4.09
CA TYR A 20 -4.17 -6.54 4.46
C TYR A 20 -3.45 -6.81 5.79
N ILE A 21 -2.26 -6.25 5.99
CA ILE A 21 -1.50 -6.48 7.23
C ILE A 21 -1.92 -5.60 8.41
N THR A 22 -2.85 -4.65 8.22
CA THR A 22 -3.28 -3.68 9.26
C THR A 22 -4.74 -3.82 9.67
N THR A 23 -5.63 -4.13 8.74
CA THR A 23 -7.10 -4.07 8.93
C THR A 23 -7.80 -5.40 8.72
N ASP A 24 -7.12 -6.40 8.13
CA ASP A 24 -7.66 -7.76 8.04
C ASP A 24 -7.86 -8.34 9.44
N ALA A 25 -8.94 -9.10 9.60
CA ALA A 25 -9.33 -9.74 10.85
C ALA A 25 -8.18 -10.51 11.53
N LEU A 26 -7.29 -11.16 10.75
CA LEU A 26 -6.15 -11.91 11.27
C LEU A 26 -5.11 -11.04 12.00
N PHE A 27 -5.03 -9.76 11.66
CA PHE A 27 -4.04 -8.81 12.19
C PHE A 27 -4.66 -7.66 13.00
N TYR A 28 -5.99 -7.63 13.10
CA TYR A 28 -6.72 -6.54 13.74
C TYR A 28 -6.58 -6.54 15.26
N ASP A 29 -6.38 -7.71 15.88
CA ASP A 29 -6.17 -7.82 17.32
C ASP A 29 -4.90 -7.09 17.78
N ASP A 30 -3.83 -7.13 16.96
CA ASP A 30 -2.61 -6.37 17.21
C ASP A 30 -2.86 -4.86 17.19
N PHE A 31 -3.77 -4.40 16.34
CA PHE A 31 -4.14 -2.99 16.23
C PHE A 31 -5.01 -2.54 17.42
N LYS A 32 -5.92 -3.40 17.88
CA LYS A 32 -6.82 -3.10 19.00
C LYS A 32 -6.08 -2.94 20.33
N ASN A 33 -4.99 -3.68 20.52
CA ASN A 33 -4.22 -3.72 21.77
C ASN A 33 -3.07 -2.69 21.83
N LEU A 34 -3.19 -1.56 21.12
CA LEU A 34 -2.17 -0.50 21.09
C LEU A 34 -2.37 0.54 22.21
N ASP A 35 -2.05 0.15 23.45
CA ASP A 35 -2.34 0.95 24.65
C ASP A 35 -1.42 2.18 24.82
N ASN A 36 -0.16 2.10 24.36
CA ASN A 36 0.82 3.16 24.55
C ASN A 36 1.46 3.66 23.23
N ARG A 37 2.09 4.83 23.30
CA ARG A 37 2.72 5.49 22.13
C ARG A 37 3.85 4.65 21.51
N LYS A 38 4.61 3.93 22.34
CA LYS A 38 5.74 3.12 21.88
C LYS A 38 5.22 1.93 21.06
N ASP A 39 4.15 1.30 21.50
CA ASP A 39 3.52 0.18 20.81
C ASP A 39 2.89 0.64 19.50
N ARG A 40 2.20 1.80 19.48
CA ARG A 40 1.71 2.42 18.24
C ARG A 40 2.81 2.72 17.24
N LEU A 41 3.93 3.30 17.70
CA LEU A 41 5.09 3.59 16.87
C LEU A 41 5.71 2.31 16.30
N ASN A 42 5.94 1.30 17.16
CA ASN A 42 6.50 0.03 16.75
C ASN A 42 5.61 -0.69 15.75
N TYR A 43 4.29 -0.68 15.99
CA TYR A 43 3.30 -1.23 15.09
C TYR A 43 3.39 -0.58 13.71
N ILE A 44 3.23 0.74 13.63
CA ILE A 44 3.18 1.42 12.32
C ILE A 44 4.51 1.33 11.57
N LEU A 45 5.65 1.40 12.28
CA LEU A 45 6.98 1.19 11.69
C LEU A 45 7.12 -0.22 11.13
N SER A 46 6.73 -1.24 11.90
CA SER A 46 6.77 -2.64 11.47
C SER A 46 5.97 -2.86 10.19
N LYS A 47 4.74 -2.32 10.12
CA LYS A 47 3.88 -2.46 8.93
C LYS A 47 4.45 -1.75 7.71
N ASN A 48 4.95 -0.52 7.86
CA ASN A 48 5.61 0.22 6.77
C ASN A 48 6.86 -0.50 6.25
N ILE A 49 7.73 -0.95 7.17
CA ILE A 49 8.97 -1.68 6.84
C ILE A 49 8.63 -2.99 6.13
N PHE A 50 7.66 -3.75 6.64
CA PHE A 50 7.21 -4.99 6.01
C PHE A 50 6.72 -4.72 4.58
N THR A 51 5.85 -3.73 4.37
CA THR A 51 5.33 -3.41 3.04
C THR A 51 6.44 -3.01 2.07
N LEU A 52 7.42 -2.21 2.53
CA LEU A 52 8.58 -1.83 1.71
C LEU A 52 9.42 -3.05 1.31
N PHE A 53 9.75 -3.94 2.25
CA PHE A 53 10.53 -5.15 1.96
C PHE A 53 9.79 -6.11 1.03
N PHE A 54 8.48 -6.30 1.27
CA PHE A 54 7.66 -7.14 0.41
C PHE A 54 7.63 -6.61 -1.03
N LEU A 55 7.41 -5.31 -1.20
CA LEU A 55 7.39 -4.68 -2.53
C LEU A 55 8.76 -4.66 -3.19
N ALA A 56 9.85 -4.46 -2.43
CA ALA A 56 11.20 -4.55 -2.96
C ALA A 56 11.49 -5.96 -3.51
N GLY A 57 11.11 -7.00 -2.76
CA GLY A 57 11.20 -8.39 -3.22
C GLY A 57 10.36 -8.64 -4.48
N PHE A 58 9.12 -8.14 -4.51
CA PHE A 58 8.24 -8.26 -5.67
C PHE A 58 8.79 -7.55 -6.92
N ILE A 59 9.29 -6.32 -6.77
CA ILE A 59 9.93 -5.55 -7.86
C ILE A 59 11.18 -6.27 -8.37
N LEU A 60 11.99 -6.85 -7.47
CA LEU A 60 13.16 -7.64 -7.85
C LEU A 60 12.77 -8.86 -8.70
N ILE A 61 11.71 -9.57 -8.30
CA ILE A 61 11.18 -10.69 -9.10
C ILE A 61 10.71 -10.21 -10.47
N LEU A 62 9.94 -9.11 -10.54
CA LEU A 62 9.49 -8.55 -11.81
C LEU A 62 10.66 -8.13 -12.70
N TYR A 63 11.72 -7.56 -12.11
CA TYR A 63 12.94 -7.20 -12.83
C TYR A 63 13.65 -8.43 -13.41
N ILE A 64 13.80 -9.50 -12.63
CA ILE A 64 14.40 -10.77 -13.09
C ILE A 64 13.57 -11.37 -14.24
N LEU A 65 12.24 -11.40 -14.09
CA LEU A 65 11.33 -11.90 -15.13
C LEU A 65 11.42 -11.06 -16.41
N SER A 66 11.44 -9.73 -16.28
CA SER A 66 11.59 -8.83 -17.43
C SER A 66 12.93 -9.05 -18.12
N PHE A 67 14.02 -9.19 -17.38
CA PHE A 67 15.35 -9.46 -17.92
C PHE A 67 15.38 -10.77 -18.72
N LEU A 68 14.79 -11.85 -18.19
CA LEU A 68 14.68 -13.13 -18.89
C LEU A 68 13.81 -13.00 -20.14
N ALA A 69 12.68 -12.31 -20.06
CA ALA A 69 11.77 -12.11 -21.19
C ALA A 69 12.44 -11.31 -22.31
N THR A 70 13.23 -10.28 -21.98
CA THR A 70 14.01 -9.53 -22.96
C THR A 70 15.10 -10.38 -23.60
N LYS A 71 15.83 -11.19 -22.81
CA LYS A 71 16.81 -12.14 -23.34
C LYS A 71 16.21 -13.17 -24.29
N LEU A 72 14.95 -13.56 -24.07
CA LEU A 72 14.20 -14.48 -24.91
C LEU A 72 13.48 -13.79 -26.08
N GLY A 73 13.59 -12.47 -26.23
CA GLY A 73 12.98 -11.71 -27.32
C GLY A 73 11.48 -11.48 -27.20
N PHE A 74 10.88 -11.73 -26.03
CA PHE A 74 9.44 -11.52 -25.81
C PHE A 74 9.08 -10.05 -25.58
N VAL A 75 10.00 -9.23 -25.05
CA VAL A 75 9.73 -7.85 -24.65
C VAL A 75 10.96 -6.97 -24.93
N ASN A 76 10.74 -5.76 -25.45
CA ASN A 76 11.79 -4.75 -25.57
C ASN A 76 12.31 -4.29 -24.20
N GLU A 77 13.55 -3.83 -24.14
CA GLU A 77 14.12 -3.21 -22.93
C GLU A 77 13.21 -2.06 -22.46
N ASN A 78 12.63 -2.22 -21.28
CA ASN A 78 11.94 -1.15 -20.57
C ASN A 78 12.80 -0.76 -19.37
N GLU A 79 13.25 0.49 -19.33
CA GLU A 79 13.93 1.02 -18.16
C GLU A 79 12.90 1.29 -17.05
N VAL A 80 12.94 0.48 -15.99
CA VAL A 80 12.17 0.76 -14.77
C VAL A 80 12.83 1.94 -14.05
N ASN A 81 12.14 3.08 -14.00
CA ASN A 81 12.61 4.23 -13.24
C ASN A 81 12.40 3.99 -11.73
N LEU A 82 13.43 3.43 -11.08
CA LEU A 82 13.41 3.09 -9.66
C LEU A 82 13.20 4.32 -8.75
N VAL A 83 13.67 5.49 -9.16
CA VAL A 83 13.47 6.74 -8.39
C VAL A 83 12.00 7.14 -8.39
N LEU A 84 11.32 7.04 -9.54
CA LEU A 84 9.89 7.30 -9.64
C LEU A 84 9.07 6.27 -8.83
N VAL A 85 9.44 5.00 -8.93
CA VAL A 85 8.82 3.91 -8.16
C VAL A 85 8.93 4.19 -6.66
N PHE A 86 10.13 4.46 -6.17
CA PHE A 86 10.37 4.74 -4.76
C PHE A 86 9.59 5.97 -4.29
N LYS A 87 9.56 7.03 -5.10
CA LYS A 87 8.77 8.24 -4.83
C LYS A 87 7.28 7.87 -4.63
N PHE A 88 6.68 7.11 -5.54
CA PHE A 88 5.29 6.66 -5.40
C PHE A 88 5.06 5.87 -4.11
N LEU A 89 5.92 4.88 -3.83
CA LEU A 89 5.79 4.04 -2.62
C LEU A 89 5.74 4.86 -1.34
N VAL A 90 6.64 5.84 -1.21
CA VAL A 90 6.73 6.66 0.00
C VAL A 90 5.48 7.53 0.20
N TYR A 91 4.98 8.20 -0.85
CA TYR A 91 3.76 9.02 -0.75
C TYR A 91 2.50 8.19 -0.45
N ILE A 92 2.41 6.99 -1.02
CA ILE A 92 1.28 6.10 -0.80
C ILE A 92 1.29 5.56 0.62
N LEU A 93 2.42 5.03 1.10
CA LEU A 93 2.56 4.56 2.48
C LEU A 93 2.26 5.68 3.49
N ALA A 94 2.77 6.89 3.22
CA ALA A 94 2.49 8.04 4.06
C ALA A 94 0.99 8.33 4.17
N SER A 95 0.27 8.21 3.05
CA SER A 95 -1.17 8.41 2.99
C SER A 95 -1.97 7.25 3.61
N GLU A 96 -1.51 6.01 3.44
CA GLU A 96 -2.12 4.84 4.08
C GLU A 96 -2.03 4.91 5.60
N ASN A 97 -0.94 5.44 6.17
CA ASN A 97 -0.86 5.69 7.62
C ASN A 97 -1.96 6.65 8.10
N ILE A 98 -2.25 7.69 7.32
CA ILE A 98 -3.33 8.65 7.64
C ILE A 98 -4.71 8.02 7.45
N ILE A 99 -4.90 7.25 6.36
CA ILE A 99 -6.15 6.54 6.10
C ILE A 99 -6.44 5.54 7.22
N LEU A 100 -5.43 4.80 7.67
CA LEU A 100 -5.56 3.84 8.78
C LEU A 100 -5.99 4.55 10.07
N MET A 101 -5.43 5.72 10.35
CA MET A 101 -5.81 6.54 11.51
C MET A 101 -7.27 7.00 11.46
N LEU A 102 -7.77 7.37 10.28
CA LEU A 102 -9.13 7.91 10.09
C LEU A 102 -10.19 6.82 9.88
N ASN A 103 -9.80 5.66 9.34
CA ASN A 103 -10.70 4.60 8.92
C ASN A 103 -10.16 3.23 9.37
N ASN A 104 -10.07 3.07 10.69
CA ASN A 104 -9.54 1.88 11.36
C ASN A 104 -10.56 0.73 11.51
N LYS A 105 -11.51 0.59 10.58
CA LYS A 105 -12.53 -0.45 10.68
C LYS A 105 -11.92 -1.81 10.38
N MET A 106 -12.16 -2.78 11.25
CA MET A 106 -11.88 -4.19 10.98
C MET A 106 -12.57 -4.61 9.69
N ILE A 107 -11.84 -5.32 8.83
CA ILE A 107 -12.38 -5.88 7.59
C ILE A 107 -12.45 -7.40 7.75
N PRO A 108 -13.60 -8.03 7.45
CA PRO A 108 -13.72 -9.46 7.57
C PRO A 108 -12.78 -10.17 6.60
N SER A 109 -12.11 -11.20 7.11
CA SER A 109 -11.24 -12.07 6.32
C SER A 109 -12.06 -13.14 5.59
N TYR A 110 -11.59 -13.58 4.42
CA TYR A 110 -12.17 -14.75 3.77
C TYR A 110 -12.05 -15.99 4.67
N LYS A 111 -13.12 -16.79 4.76
CA LYS A 111 -13.09 -18.03 5.54
C LYS A 111 -12.18 -19.06 4.85
N SER A 112 -11.18 -19.55 5.56
CA SER A 112 -10.36 -20.69 5.11
C SER A 112 -11.05 -22.02 5.45
N GLY A 113 -11.35 -22.86 4.46
CA GLY A 113 -11.94 -24.20 4.69
C GLY A 113 -12.58 -24.86 3.45
N HIS A 114 -12.92 -26.15 3.57
CA HIS A 114 -13.38 -27.01 2.47
C HIS A 114 -14.81 -26.73 1.97
N LYS A 115 -15.61 -25.94 2.71
CA LYS A 115 -16.95 -25.48 2.30
C LYS A 115 -16.97 -23.97 2.21
N ARG A 116 -16.61 -23.44 1.04
CA ARG A 116 -16.73 -22.01 0.73
C ARG A 116 -18.17 -21.70 0.35
N ASN A 117 -18.75 -20.67 0.97
CA ASN A 117 -20.04 -20.14 0.55
C ASN A 117 -19.78 -18.95 -0.39
N ILE A 118 -20.03 -19.15 -1.68
CA ILE A 118 -19.80 -18.15 -2.73
C ILE A 118 -20.51 -16.83 -2.41
N LYS A 119 -21.71 -16.87 -1.81
CA LYS A 119 -22.44 -15.66 -1.43
C LYS A 119 -21.75 -14.89 -0.31
N GLU A 120 -21.22 -15.58 0.70
CA GLU A 120 -20.45 -14.95 1.79
C GLU A 120 -19.14 -14.37 1.26
N ASP A 121 -18.45 -15.09 0.37
CA ASP A 121 -17.20 -14.62 -0.23
C ASP A 121 -17.40 -13.35 -1.08
N ILE A 122 -18.52 -13.25 -1.81
CA ILE A 122 -18.86 -12.03 -2.57
C ILE A 122 -19.12 -10.86 -1.62
N ILE A 123 -19.83 -11.08 -0.51
CA ILE A 123 -20.10 -10.03 0.48
C ILE A 123 -18.78 -9.54 1.06
N ILE A 124 -17.92 -10.45 1.53
CA ILE A 124 -16.59 -10.13 2.06
C ILE A 124 -15.75 -9.38 1.02
N GLY A 125 -15.80 -9.81 -0.24
CA GLY A 125 -15.10 -9.14 -1.35
C GLY A 125 -15.60 -7.71 -1.59
N THR A 126 -16.91 -7.48 -1.55
CA THR A 126 -17.47 -6.14 -1.70
C THR A 126 -17.15 -5.22 -0.52
N GLU A 127 -17.10 -5.73 0.70
CA GLU A 127 -16.70 -4.95 1.87
C GLU A 127 -15.22 -4.58 1.82
N ASN A 128 -14.36 -5.52 1.42
CA ASN A 128 -12.96 -5.26 1.14
C ASN A 128 -12.79 -4.15 0.08
N LEU A 129 -13.49 -4.25 -1.05
CA LEU A 129 -13.47 -3.22 -2.11
C LEU A 129 -13.92 -1.84 -1.61
N LYS A 130 -15.04 -1.78 -0.87
CA LYS A 130 -15.55 -0.54 -0.29
C LYS A 130 -14.53 0.08 0.65
N SER A 131 -13.86 -0.74 1.45
CA SER A 131 -12.84 -0.27 2.37
C SER A 131 -11.68 0.39 1.63
N MET A 132 -11.30 -0.09 0.44
CA MET A 132 -10.17 0.44 -0.36
C MET A 132 -10.45 1.77 -1.06
N ILE A 133 -11.70 2.25 -1.06
CA ILE A 133 -12.09 3.50 -1.76
C ILE A 133 -11.20 4.70 -1.40
N PRO A 134 -10.88 4.99 -0.12
CA PRO A 134 -10.00 6.11 0.24
C PRO A 134 -8.61 5.97 -0.39
N SER A 135 -8.05 4.76 -0.35
CA SER A 135 -6.75 4.45 -0.93
C SER A 135 -6.75 4.63 -2.45
N LEU A 136 -7.79 4.13 -3.14
CA LEU A 136 -7.95 4.31 -4.58
C LEU A 136 -8.01 5.80 -4.96
N PHE A 137 -8.76 6.58 -4.19
CA PHE A 137 -8.88 8.02 -4.42
C PHE A 137 -7.53 8.75 -4.29
N VAL A 138 -6.76 8.43 -3.23
CA VAL A 138 -5.42 9.00 -3.05
C VAL A 138 -4.47 8.61 -4.19
N ASN A 139 -4.46 7.34 -4.59
CA ASN A 139 -3.64 6.88 -5.71
C ASN A 139 -3.97 7.61 -7.02
N ILE A 140 -5.25 7.81 -7.31
CA ILE A 140 -5.71 8.55 -8.50
C ILE A 140 -5.27 10.02 -8.42
N ILE A 141 -5.45 10.69 -7.29
CA ILE A 141 -5.02 12.08 -7.10
C ILE A 141 -3.51 12.21 -7.31
N LEU A 142 -2.72 11.32 -6.73
CA LEU A 142 -1.27 11.35 -6.83
C LEU A 142 -0.81 11.25 -8.29
N ILE A 143 -1.44 10.39 -9.08
CA ILE A 143 -1.17 10.25 -10.51
C ILE A 143 -1.57 11.50 -11.29
N ILE A 144 -2.75 12.06 -11.01
CA ILE A 144 -3.22 13.28 -11.66
C ILE A 144 -2.23 14.43 -11.38
N PHE A 145 -1.78 14.58 -10.14
CA PHE A 145 -0.81 15.61 -9.76
C PHE A 145 0.55 15.44 -10.46
N ILE A 146 1.09 14.22 -10.49
CA ILE A 146 2.42 13.97 -11.07
C ILE A 146 2.38 14.01 -12.60
N PHE A 147 1.39 13.39 -13.25
CA PHE A 147 1.40 13.20 -14.71
C PHE A 147 0.58 14.24 -15.47
N MET A 148 -0.57 14.69 -14.95
CA MET A 148 -1.40 15.68 -15.64
C MET A 148 -0.98 17.11 -15.30
N PHE A 149 -0.83 17.41 -14.00
CA PHE A 149 -0.40 18.74 -13.55
C PHE A 149 1.12 18.93 -13.52
N LYS A 150 1.89 17.85 -13.73
CA LYS A 150 3.36 17.87 -13.76
C LYS A 150 3.98 18.47 -12.49
N ILE A 151 3.36 18.24 -11.34
CA ILE A 151 3.88 18.68 -10.04
C ILE A 151 5.13 17.86 -9.74
N ASP A 152 6.26 18.54 -9.53
CA ASP A 152 7.50 17.88 -9.12
C ASP A 152 7.49 17.59 -7.61
N LEU A 153 6.86 16.47 -7.26
CA LEU A 153 6.95 15.94 -5.90
C LEU A 153 8.34 15.39 -5.66
N THR A 154 9.14 16.00 -4.79
CA THR A 154 10.49 15.51 -4.50
C THR A 154 10.45 14.26 -3.61
N THR A 155 11.46 13.40 -3.75
CA THR A 155 11.64 12.23 -2.88
C THR A 155 11.82 12.65 -1.41
N PHE A 156 12.53 13.76 -1.17
CA PHE A 156 12.71 14.31 0.16
C PHE A 156 11.37 14.67 0.82
N ALA A 157 10.49 15.39 0.10
CA ALA A 157 9.17 15.74 0.61
C ALA A 157 8.33 14.48 0.90
N GLY A 158 8.45 13.44 0.09
CA GLY A 158 7.82 12.14 0.38
C GLY A 158 8.32 11.54 1.70
N ILE A 159 9.64 11.50 1.92
CA ILE A 159 10.22 10.95 3.15
C ILE A 159 9.75 11.74 4.38
N VAL A 160 9.75 13.08 4.29
CA VAL A 160 9.23 13.95 5.36
C VAL A 160 7.75 13.65 5.62
N TYR A 161 6.94 13.49 4.57
CA TYR A 161 5.53 13.16 4.69
C TYR A 161 5.29 11.80 5.36
N LEU A 162 6.09 10.79 5.02
CA LEU A 162 6.04 9.46 5.65
C LEU A 162 6.41 9.51 7.14
N LEU A 163 7.48 10.22 7.49
CA LEU A 163 7.88 10.38 8.89
C LEU A 163 6.83 11.16 9.70
N ALA A 164 6.27 12.22 9.10
CA ALA A 164 5.21 12.99 9.72
C ALA A 164 3.95 12.13 9.97
N SER A 165 3.53 11.30 9.01
CA SER A 165 2.36 10.45 9.19
C SER A 165 2.57 9.35 10.23
N ILE A 166 3.76 8.76 10.31
CA ILE A 166 4.16 7.83 11.38
C ILE A 166 4.08 8.50 12.75
N PHE A 167 4.62 9.72 12.87
CA PHE A 167 4.63 10.45 14.14
C PHE A 167 3.22 10.84 14.59
N ILE A 168 2.42 11.35 13.65
CA ILE A 168 1.00 11.68 13.90
C ILE A 168 0.25 10.42 14.35
N PHE A 169 0.44 9.28 13.67
CA PHE A 169 -0.18 8.01 14.06
C PHE A 169 0.20 7.59 15.50
N ALA A 170 1.47 7.73 15.88
CA ALA A 170 1.92 7.36 17.23
C ALA A 170 1.29 8.23 18.34
N ILE A 171 1.05 9.51 18.05
CA ILE A 171 0.43 10.44 19.00
C ILE A 171 -1.08 10.28 19.03
N TYR A 172 -1.70 10.06 17.87
CA TYR A 172 -3.14 9.95 17.75
C TYR A 172 -3.65 8.78 18.57
N LYS A 173 -4.52 9.07 19.54
CA LYS A 173 -5.21 8.04 20.30
C LYS A 173 -6.36 7.55 19.43
N THR A 174 -6.24 6.33 18.92
CA THR A 174 -7.39 5.57 18.41
C THR A 174 -8.33 5.33 19.59
N CYS A 175 -9.46 6.05 19.62
CA CYS A 175 -10.55 5.79 20.55
C CYS A 175 -11.31 4.52 20.14
#